data_AF-B9G2P8-F1
#
_entry.id   AF-B9G2P8-F1
#
_cell.length_a   1.000
_cell.length_b   1.000
_cell.length_c   1.000
_cell.angle_alpha   90.00
_cell.angle_beta   90.00
_cell.angle_gamma   90.00
#
_symmetry.space_group_name_H-M   'P 1'
#
loop_
_entity.id
_entity.type
_entity.pdbx_description
1 polymer ?
#
loop_
_entity_poly.entity_id
_entity_poly.type
_entity_poly.pdbx_seq_one_letter_code
_entity_poly.pdbx_strand_id
1 'polypeptide(L)'
;MYPPALCCQALKDLACPFTAYINDAQTTCAASMFSYINLYGKYPPGLFANTCKEGANGLECPEDTPQMKPGEDKAASSAAAIVAAVARPVLAAVSAFLMLIVS
;
A
#
# COMPACT_ATOMS: atom_id res chain seq x y z
N MET A 1 10.31 24.47 1.64
CA MET A 1 10.09 24.11 3.06
C MET A 1 9.35 22.78 3.11
N TYR A 2 9.51 22.01 4.19
CA TYR A 2 8.91 20.68 4.37
C TYR A 2 7.75 20.78 5.37
N PRO A 3 6.48 20.80 4.93
CA PRO A 3 5.34 20.97 5.83
C PRO A 3 5.17 19.73 6.72
N PRO A 4 5.21 19.87 8.06
CA PRO A 4 5.21 18.73 8.97
C PRO A 4 4.03 17.78 8.75
N ALA A 5 2.81 18.30 8.67
CA ALA A 5 1.61 17.48 8.50
C ALA A 5 1.67 16.61 7.23
N LEU A 6 2.12 17.16 6.11
CA LEU A 6 2.23 16.43 4.84
C LEU A 6 3.38 15.42 4.86
N CYS A 7 4.56 15.83 5.33
CA CYS A 7 5.74 14.97 5.35
C CYS A 7 5.59 13.81 6.34
N CYS A 8 5.01 14.06 7.52
CA CYS A 8 4.85 13.03 8.54
C CYS A 8 3.73 12.06 8.16
N GLN A 9 2.62 12.54 7.57
CA GLN A 9 1.59 11.64 7.06
C GLN A 9 2.12 10.74 5.95
N ALA A 10 2.85 11.30 4.98
CA ALA A 10 3.45 10.51 3.90
C ALA A 10 4.47 9.48 4.43
N LEU A 11 5.24 9.82 5.46
CA LEU A 11 6.13 8.88 6.11
C LEU A 11 5.35 7.75 6.79
N LYS A 12 4.25 8.05 7.49
CA LYS A 12 3.37 7.02 8.10
C LYS A 12 2.81 6.08 7.04
N ASP A 13 2.27 6.61 5.95
CA ASP A 13 1.69 5.82 4.86
C ASP A 13 2.71 4.82 4.27
N LEU A 14 3.97 5.22 4.17
CA LEU A 14 5.06 4.37 3.72
C LEU A 14 5.54 3.37 4.79
N ALA A 15 5.77 3.83 6.02
CA ALA A 15 6.52 3.10 7.03
C ALA A 15 5.65 2.20 7.91
N CYS A 16 4.40 2.59 8.20
CA CYS A 16 3.54 1.90 9.15
C CYS A 16 3.24 0.43 8.80
N PRO A 17 3.10 0.04 7.52
CA PRO A 17 2.96 -1.37 7.15
C PRO A 17 4.21 -2.23 7.43
N PHE A 18 5.35 -1.63 7.75
CA PHE A 18 6.63 -2.32 7.93
C PHE A 18 7.21 -2.19 9.34
N THR A 19 6.43 -1.72 10.33
CA THR A 19 6.91 -1.48 11.70
C THR A 19 7.59 -2.70 12.33
N ALA A 20 7.11 -3.92 12.05
CA ALA A 20 7.73 -5.15 12.53
C ALA A 20 9.21 -5.31 12.10
N TYR A 21 9.61 -4.72 10.98
CA TYR A 21 10.98 -4.79 10.46
C TYR A 21 11.79 -3.53 10.79
N ILE A 22 11.21 -2.36 10.62
CA ILE A 22 11.94 -1.09 10.78
C ILE A 22 12.17 -0.74 12.25
N ASN A 23 11.37 -1.29 13.18
CA ASN A 23 11.60 -1.12 14.62
C ASN A 23 12.53 -2.19 15.22
N ASP A 24 12.99 -3.17 14.43
CA ASP A 24 13.96 -4.16 14.89
C ASP A 24 15.38 -3.59 14.86
N ALA A 25 15.90 -3.28 16.05
CA ALA A 25 17.25 -2.73 16.25
C ALA A 25 18.39 -3.71 15.91
N GLN A 26 18.09 -5.00 15.67
CA GLN A 26 19.09 -5.97 15.21
C GLN A 26 19.30 -5.94 13.69
N THR A 27 18.54 -5.13 12.96
CA THR A 27 18.60 -5.04 11.49
C THR A 27 19.00 -3.65 11.00
N THR A 28 19.33 -3.56 9.72
CA THR A 28 19.58 -2.28 9.04
C THR A 28 18.35 -1.78 8.26
N CYS A 29 17.15 -2.31 8.54
CA CYS A 29 15.93 -1.99 7.79
C CYS A 29 15.59 -0.49 7.85
N ALA A 30 15.57 0.12 9.04
CA ALA A 30 15.32 1.55 9.19
C ALA A 30 16.37 2.41 8.48
N ALA A 31 17.65 2.08 8.66
CA ALA A 31 18.76 2.81 8.05
C ALA A 31 18.69 2.75 6.51
N SER A 32 18.39 1.57 5.97
CA SER A 32 18.23 1.36 4.52
C SER A 32 17.02 2.13 3.98
N MET A 33 15.87 2.04 4.66
CA MET A 33 14.66 2.77 4.29
C MET A 33 14.91 4.28 4.22
N PHE A 34 15.47 4.88 5.28
CA PHE A 34 15.76 6.31 5.30
C PHE A 34 16.86 6.71 4.31
N SER A 35 17.85 5.85 4.05
CA SER A 35 18.84 6.09 2.99
C SER A 35 18.17 6.26 1.63
N TYR A 36 17.28 5.34 1.25
CA TYR A 36 16.53 5.42 0.00
C TYR A 36 15.57 6.62 -0.05
N ILE A 37 14.82 6.87 1.02
CA ILE A 37 13.93 8.04 1.12
C ILE A 37 14.74 9.33 0.90
N ASN A 38 15.86 9.48 1.60
CA ASN A 38 16.69 10.69 1.52
C ASN A 38 17.36 10.84 0.16
N LEU A 39 17.86 9.74 -0.43
CA LEU A 39 18.49 9.75 -1.74
C LEU A 39 17.51 10.17 -2.85
N TYR A 40 16.35 9.51 -2.93
CA TYR A 40 15.39 9.77 -4.01
C TYR A 40 14.59 11.05 -3.82
N GLY A 41 14.19 11.34 -2.58
CA GLY A 41 13.47 12.58 -2.24
C GLY A 41 14.38 13.80 -2.15
N LYS A 42 15.71 13.62 -2.21
CA LYS A 42 16.71 14.66 -1.93
C LYS A 42 16.45 15.37 -0.59
N TYR A 43 16.05 14.59 0.42
CA TYR A 43 15.75 15.12 1.75
C TYR A 43 17.04 15.29 2.56
N PRO A 44 17.17 16.39 3.34
CA PRO A 44 18.30 16.57 4.22
C PRO A 44 18.31 15.49 5.33
N PRO A 45 19.48 15.05 5.79
CA PRO A 45 19.59 14.11 6.89
C PRO A 45 18.85 14.60 8.14
N GLY A 46 18.12 13.69 8.79
CA GLY A 46 17.39 14.00 10.03
C GLY A 46 16.09 14.78 9.85
N LEU A 47 15.66 15.12 8.62
CA LEU A 47 14.41 15.85 8.37
C LEU A 47 13.24 15.22 9.15
N PHE A 48 13.01 13.93 8.93
CA PHE A 48 11.86 13.23 9.52
C PHE A 48 12.00 13.05 11.03
N ALA A 49 13.21 12.75 11.54
CA ALA A 49 13.46 12.60 12.97
C ALA A 49 13.21 13.91 13.75
N ASN A 50 13.52 15.05 13.13
CA ASN A 50 13.36 16.37 13.75
C ASN A 50 11.94 16.94 13.57
N THR A 51 11.21 16.50 12.54
CA THR A 51 9.90 17.05 12.17
C THR A 51 8.74 16.20 12.66
N CYS A 52 8.91 14.87 12.71
CA CYS A 52 7.85 13.90 12.93
C CYS A 52 8.01 13.20 14.28
N LYS A 53 7.67 13.91 15.35
CA LYS A 53 7.69 13.39 16.72
C LYS A 53 6.35 13.64 17.39
N GLU A 54 5.64 12.57 17.74
CA GLU A 54 4.31 12.61 18.38
C GLU A 54 4.38 12.23 19.86
N GLY A 55 5.47 11.61 20.30
CA GLY A 55 5.69 11.25 21.70
C GLY A 55 7.12 10.83 22.03
N ALA A 56 7.29 10.17 23.17
CA ALA A 56 8.59 9.63 23.60
C ALA A 56 9.09 8.50 22.69
N ASN A 57 8.16 7.76 22.07
CA ASN A 57 8.44 6.61 21.22
C ASN A 57 8.59 6.98 19.73
N GLY A 58 8.61 8.27 19.40
CA GLY A 58 8.75 8.75 18.02
C GLY A 58 7.41 8.99 17.34
N LEU A 59 7.17 8.29 16.24
CA LEU A 59 6.02 8.46 15.36
C LEU A 59 5.04 7.31 15.55
N GLU A 60 3.77 7.61 15.86
CA GLU A 60 2.77 6.57 16.13
C GLU A 60 2.06 6.15 14.84
N CYS A 61 1.90 4.83 14.67
CA CYS A 61 1.16 4.25 13.56
C CYS A 61 -0.27 3.87 14.01
N PRO A 62 -1.28 3.99 13.14
CA PRO A 62 -2.63 3.50 13.45
C PRO A 62 -2.61 2.00 13.77
N GLU A 63 -3.29 1.58 14.84
CA GLU A 63 -3.29 0.18 15.30
C GLU A 63 -3.83 -0.79 14.25
N ASP A 64 -4.80 -0.34 13.44
CA ASP A 64 -5.42 -1.15 12.39
C ASP A 64 -4.56 -1.28 11.10
N THR A 65 -3.33 -0.76 11.09
CA THR A 65 -2.46 -0.82 9.90
C THR A 65 -2.01 -2.26 9.63
N PRO A 66 -2.39 -2.86 8.48
CA PRO A 66 -1.97 -4.21 8.15
C PRO A 66 -0.45 -4.29 7.99
N GLN A 67 0.20 -5.19 8.74
CA GLN A 67 1.63 -5.43 8.60
C GLN A 67 1.89 -6.27 7.34
N MET A 68 2.88 -5.84 6.55
CA MET A 68 3.37 -6.61 5.42
C MET A 68 4.12 -7.83 5.94
N LYS A 69 3.94 -9.00 5.35
CA LYS A 69 4.82 -10.15 5.58
C LYS A 69 5.50 -10.55 4.26
N PRO A 70 6.81 -10.81 4.26
CA PRO A 70 7.51 -11.39 3.12
C PRO A 70 6.86 -12.71 2.71
N GLY A 71 6.57 -12.87 1.42
CA GLY A 71 6.01 -14.11 0.87
C GLY A 71 4.50 -14.29 1.05
N GLU A 72 3.80 -13.34 1.68
CA GLU A 72 2.35 -13.25 1.57
C GLU A 72 2.00 -12.36 0.39
N ASP A 73 1.59 -12.97 -0.73
CA ASP A 73 0.92 -12.24 -1.79
C ASP A 73 -0.33 -11.63 -1.17
N LYS A 74 -0.48 -10.30 -1.26
CA LYS A 74 -1.71 -9.65 -0.81
C LYS A 74 -2.85 -10.29 -1.56
N ALA A 75 -3.61 -11.17 -0.90
CA ALA A 75 -4.94 -11.52 -1.35
C ALA A 75 -5.65 -10.17 -1.50
N ALA A 76 -5.88 -9.76 -2.75
CA ALA A 76 -6.57 -8.53 -3.06
C ALA A 76 -7.79 -8.49 -2.14
N SER A 77 -7.91 -7.42 -1.34
CA SER A 77 -9.06 -7.21 -0.47
C SER A 77 -10.31 -7.38 -1.35
N SER A 78 -11.04 -8.47 -1.12
CA SER A 78 -12.20 -8.88 -1.92
C SER A 78 -13.38 -7.96 -1.63
N ALA A 79 -13.27 -6.67 -1.92
CA ALA A 79 -14.41 -5.75 -1.98
C ALA A 79 -15.14 -5.81 -3.34
N ALA A 80 -14.64 -6.60 -4.31
CA ALA A 80 -15.22 -6.70 -5.66
C ALA A 80 -16.14 -7.92 -5.89
N ALA A 81 -16.43 -8.72 -4.86
CA ALA A 81 -17.16 -10.00 -5.03
C ALA A 81 -18.69 -9.89 -4.92
N ILE A 82 -19.31 -8.72 -5.11
CA ILE A 82 -20.78 -8.57 -5.01
C ILE A 82 -21.51 -8.18 -6.30
N VAL A 83 -20.87 -8.15 -7.48
CA VAL A 83 -21.57 -7.79 -8.74
C VAL A 83 -21.64 -8.91 -9.79
N ALA A 84 -20.98 -10.05 -9.61
CA ALA A 84 -20.95 -11.10 -10.63
C ALA A 84 -22.17 -12.06 -10.64
N ALA A 85 -23.22 -11.82 -9.85
CA ALA A 85 -24.34 -12.76 -9.70
C ALA A 85 -25.62 -12.41 -10.47
N VAL A 86 -25.65 -11.32 -11.27
CA VAL A 86 -26.90 -10.90 -11.97
C VAL A 86 -26.77 -10.74 -13.49
N ALA A 87 -25.67 -11.16 -14.12
CA ALA A 87 -25.57 -11.21 -15.58
C ALA A 87 -26.33 -12.43 -16.13
N ARG A 88 -27.64 -12.24 -16.24
CA ARG A 88 -28.65 -13.12 -16.84
C ARG A 88 -28.22 -13.69 -18.22
N PRO A 89 -28.66 -14.90 -18.58
CA PRO A 89 -28.29 -15.60 -19.80
C PRO A 89 -29.01 -14.99 -21.01
N VAL A 90 -28.37 -14.07 -21.73
CA VAL A 90 -28.93 -13.52 -22.99
C VAL A 90 -27.99 -13.72 -24.18
N LEU A 91 -26.75 -14.18 -23.97
CA LEU A 91 -25.77 -14.32 -25.07
C LEU A 91 -25.87 -15.62 -25.90
N ALA A 92 -26.81 -16.53 -25.62
CA ALA A 92 -26.88 -17.82 -26.31
C ALA A 92 -27.77 -17.83 -27.58
N ALA A 93 -28.43 -16.72 -27.94
CA ALA A 93 -29.41 -16.72 -29.04
C ALA A 93 -28.92 -16.17 -30.39
N VAL A 94 -27.72 -15.55 -30.46
CA VAL A 94 -27.26 -14.88 -31.69
C VAL A 94 -26.47 -15.81 -32.62
N SER A 95 -25.93 -16.94 -32.13
CA SER A 95 -25.09 -17.82 -32.94
C SER A 95 -25.88 -18.72 -33.91
N ALA A 96 -27.19 -18.90 -33.72
CA ALA A 96 -28.02 -19.75 -34.58
C ALA A 96 -28.50 -19.03 -35.85
N PHE A 97 -28.53 -17.69 -35.88
CA PHE A 97 -28.98 -16.93 -37.04
C PHE A 97 -27.92 -16.77 -38.14
N LEU A 98 -26.63 -16.88 -37.80
CA LEU A 98 -25.53 -16.73 -38.77
C LEU A 98 -25.28 -17.97 -39.63
N MET A 99 -25.74 -19.16 -39.21
CA MET A 99 -25.61 -20.40 -39.97
C MET A 99 -26.69 -20.58 -41.05
N LEU A 100 -27.78 -19.80 -41.01
CA LEU A 100 -28.86 -19.85 -42.01
C LEU A 100 -28.67 -18.87 -43.18
N ILE A 101 -27.68 -17.98 -43.11
CA ILE A 101 -27.37 -17.02 -44.19
C ILE A 101 -26.27 -17.54 -45.14
N VAL A 102 -25.66 -18.69 -44.81
CA VAL A 102 -24.66 -19.39 -45.63
C VAL A 102 -25.17 -20.81 -45.89
N SER A 103 -26.26 -20.92 -46.63
CA SER A 103 -26.71 -22.12 -47.36
C SER A 103 -27.62 -21.68 -48.50
#